data_AF-A0A1I6TNL2-F1
#
_entry.id   AF-A0A1I6TNL2-F1
#
_cell.length_a   1.000
_cell.length_b   1.000
_cell.length_c   1.000
_cell.angle_alpha   90.00
_cell.angle_beta   90.00
_cell.angle_gamma   90.00
#
_symmetry.space_group_name_H-M   'P 1'
#
loop_
_entity.id
_entity.type
_entity.pdbx_description
1 polymer ?
#
loop_
_entity_poly.entity_id
_entity_poly.type
_entity_poly.pdbx_seq_one_letter_code
_entity_poly.pdbx_strand_id
1 'polypeptide(L)'
;MAFFLVHYSHPDEQGWKRYLEPHLDWLLARVDDGSLVASGPAVDTGTRSALLLFRGTDRDAVRAILDTDPFMIEDQVADLSITEWDPIFGTFHDQSTQAHVPMPQIGR
;
A
#
# COMPACT_ATOMS: atom_id res chain seq x y z
N MET A 1 -6.16 -3.00 14.48
CA MET A 1 -5.37 -2.89 13.25
C MET A 1 -5.76 -1.59 12.58
N ALA A 2 -4.79 -0.89 11.99
CA ALA A 2 -4.98 0.35 11.26
C ALA A 2 -4.65 0.16 9.79
N PHE A 3 -5.07 1.10 8.95
CA PHE A 3 -4.68 1.14 7.55
C PHE A 3 -3.46 2.03 7.37
N PHE A 4 -2.64 1.69 6.38
CA PHE A 4 -1.44 2.44 6.03
C PHE A 4 -1.38 2.64 4.52
N LEU A 5 -1.29 3.90 4.10
CA LEU A 5 -0.98 4.26 2.73
C LEU A 5 0.53 4.27 2.57
N VAL A 6 1.00 3.51 1.59
CA VAL A 6 2.39 3.39 1.22
C VAL A 6 2.57 3.95 -0.18
N HIS A 7 3.61 4.75 -0.37
CA HIS A 7 4.02 5.25 -1.68
C HIS A 7 5.47 4.86 -1.95
N TYR A 8 5.70 4.33 -3.16
CA TYR A 8 7.03 4.03 -3.69
C TYR A 8 7.34 4.90 -4.91
N SER A 9 8.59 5.33 -5.07
CA SER A 9 9.12 5.86 -6.33
C SER A 9 10.19 4.93 -6.91
N HIS A 10 10.17 4.74 -8.23
CA HIS A 10 11.05 3.84 -8.98
C HIS A 10 11.72 4.58 -10.14
N PRO A 11 12.76 5.40 -9.91
CA PRO A 11 13.41 6.15 -10.99
C PRO A 11 14.22 5.25 -11.94
N ASP A 12 14.83 4.17 -11.46
CA ASP A 12 15.53 3.20 -12.32
C ASP A 12 14.51 2.31 -13.06
N GLU A 13 14.51 2.36 -14.39
CA GLU A 13 13.63 1.54 -15.21
C GLU A 13 14.12 0.12 -15.38
N GLN A 14 15.44 -0.06 -15.47
CA GLN A 14 16.02 -1.35 -15.79
C GLN A 14 15.94 -2.29 -14.59
N GLY A 15 16.32 -1.81 -13.41
CA GLY A 15 16.16 -2.56 -12.17
C GLY A 15 14.69 -2.83 -11.85
N TRP A 16 13.80 -1.84 -12.00
CA TRP A 16 12.35 -2.04 -11.86
C TRP A 16 11.82 -3.16 -12.76
N LYS A 17 12.16 -3.16 -14.07
CA LYS A 17 11.77 -4.24 -15.00
C LYS A 17 12.33 -5.59 -14.59
N ARG A 18 13.58 -5.64 -14.13
CA ARG A 18 14.26 -6.88 -13.75
C ARG A 18 13.60 -7.58 -12.56
N TYR A 19 13.07 -6.83 -11.60
CA TYR A 19 12.49 -7.37 -10.37
C TYR A 19 10.96 -7.24 -10.31
N LEU A 20 10.31 -6.88 -11.42
CA LEU A 20 8.86 -6.71 -11.47
C LEU A 20 8.11 -8.01 -11.16
N GLU A 21 8.47 -9.12 -11.82
CA GLU A 21 7.81 -10.42 -11.60
C GLU A 21 7.87 -10.87 -10.11
N PRO A 22 9.04 -10.95 -9.45
CA PRO A 22 9.07 -11.35 -8.04
C PRO A 22 8.35 -10.35 -7.13
N HIS A 23 8.33 -9.05 -7.48
CA HIS A 23 7.53 -8.05 -6.76
C HIS A 23 6.02 -8.34 -6.90
N LEU A 24 5.54 -8.70 -8.09
CA LEU A 24 4.14 -9.08 -8.30
C LEU A 24 3.75 -10.32 -7.50
N ASP A 25 4.61 -11.35 -7.49
CA ASP A 25 4.40 -12.55 -6.65
C ASP A 25 4.32 -12.19 -5.16
N TRP A 26 5.21 -11.29 -4.70
CA TRP A 26 5.19 -10.79 -3.34
C TRP A 26 3.87 -10.05 -3.02
N LEU A 27 3.41 -9.15 -3.91
CA LEU A 27 2.13 -8.46 -3.74
C LEU A 27 0.95 -9.43 -3.64
N LEU A 28 0.90 -10.44 -4.53
CA LEU A 28 -0.16 -11.45 -4.53
C LEU A 28 -0.21 -12.23 -3.21
N ALA A 29 0.95 -12.59 -2.67
CA ALA A 29 1.03 -13.25 -1.37
C ALA A 29 0.53 -12.36 -0.22
N ARG A 30 0.76 -11.04 -0.26
CA ARG A 30 0.23 -10.08 0.74
C ARG A 30 -1.27 -9.85 0.60
N VAL A 31 -1.81 -9.95 -0.62
CA VAL A 31 -3.27 -9.93 -0.83
C VAL A 31 -3.90 -11.19 -0.27
N ASP A 32 -3.29 -12.36 -0.52
CA ASP A 32 -3.77 -13.66 -0.04
C ASP A 32 -3.80 -13.74 1.49
N ASP A 33 -2.75 -13.24 2.17
CA ASP A 33 -2.69 -13.19 3.64
C ASP A 33 -3.48 -12.02 4.27
N GLY A 34 -4.04 -11.14 3.44
CA GLY A 34 -4.90 -10.03 3.84
C GLY A 34 -4.17 -8.82 4.47
N SER A 35 -2.82 -8.82 4.46
CA SER A 35 -2.02 -7.67 4.90
C SER A 35 -2.03 -6.53 3.89
N LEU A 36 -2.16 -6.82 2.59
CA LEU A 36 -2.32 -5.83 1.51
C LEU A 36 -3.78 -5.81 1.03
N VAL A 37 -4.42 -4.66 1.15
CA VAL A 37 -5.83 -4.45 0.81
C VAL A 37 -6.00 -4.09 -0.65
N ALA A 38 -5.11 -3.24 -1.18
CA ALA A 38 -5.09 -2.83 -2.58
C ALA A 38 -3.68 -2.34 -2.96
N SER A 39 -3.31 -2.50 -4.22
CA SER A 39 -2.04 -2.01 -4.78
C SER A 39 -2.22 -1.63 -6.24
N GLY A 40 -1.45 -0.66 -6.70
CA GLY A 40 -1.35 -0.34 -8.13
C GLY A 40 -0.37 0.81 -8.42
N PRO A 41 -0.02 1.00 -9.70
CA PRO A 41 0.77 2.14 -10.11
C PRO A 41 0.00 3.44 -9.87
N ALA A 42 0.68 4.47 -9.39
CA ALA A 42 0.14 5.82 -9.46
C ALA A 42 0.20 6.29 -10.92
N VAL A 43 -0.89 6.89 -11.39
CA VAL A 43 -1.01 7.41 -12.75
C VAL A 43 -0.66 8.89 -12.78
N ASP A 44 -0.12 9.37 -13.90
CA ASP A 44 0.17 10.79 -14.17
C ASP A 44 1.14 11.48 -13.17
N THR A 45 2.04 10.71 -12.52
CA THR A 45 3.01 11.21 -11.52
C THR A 45 4.37 11.63 -12.10
N GLY A 46 4.61 11.46 -13.41
CA GLY A 46 5.86 11.81 -14.11
C GLY A 46 7.04 10.86 -13.86
N THR A 47 7.12 10.26 -12.68
CA THR A 47 8.04 9.17 -12.31
C THR A 47 7.23 7.91 -12.03
N ARG A 48 7.73 6.73 -12.40
CA ARG A 48 7.10 5.46 -12.02
C ARG A 48 6.96 5.40 -10.50
N SER A 49 5.74 5.24 -10.01
CA SER A 49 5.44 5.10 -8.59
C SER A 49 4.26 4.17 -8.37
N ALA A 50 4.12 3.71 -7.13
CA ALA A 50 3.05 2.83 -6.71
C ALA A 50 2.37 3.36 -5.44
N LEU A 51 1.07 3.08 -5.31
CA LEU A 51 0.28 3.30 -4.11
C LEU A 51 -0.21 1.96 -3.60
N LEU A 52 0.05 1.69 -2.32
CA LEU A 52 -0.33 0.43 -1.67
C LEU A 52 -1.09 0.75 -0.37
N LEU A 53 -2.18 0.05 -0.15
CA LEU A 53 -2.99 0.15 1.07
C LEU A 53 -2.78 -1.10 1.91
N PHE A 54 -2.03 -0.99 3.00
CA PHE A 54 -1.79 -2.07 3.94
C PHE A 54 -2.73 -2.01 5.14
N ARG A 55 -2.92 -3.17 5.79
CA ARG A 55 -3.47 -3.30 7.13
C ARG A 55 -2.37 -3.83 8.06
N GLY A 56 -2.19 -3.18 9.21
CA GLY A 56 -1.15 -3.54 10.19
C GLY A 56 -1.54 -3.23 11.63
N THR A 57 -0.75 -3.67 12.60
CA THR A 57 -0.93 -3.28 14.01
C THR A 57 -0.43 -1.86 14.27
N ASP A 58 0.64 -1.48 13.59
CA ASP A 58 1.34 -0.20 13.69
C ASP A 58 2.21 -0.01 12.43
N ARG A 59 2.90 1.13 12.36
CA ARG A 59 3.79 1.46 11.24
C ARG A 59 4.96 0.50 11.10
N ASP A 60 5.53 0.02 12.20
CA ASP A 60 6.73 -0.82 12.19
C ASP A 60 6.41 -2.23 11.67
N ALA A 61 5.23 -2.75 11.99
CA ALA A 61 4.71 -3.99 11.43
C ALA A 61 4.56 -3.91 9.90
N VAL A 62 4.04 -2.79 9.38
CA VAL A 62 3.97 -2.57 7.92
C VAL A 62 5.37 -2.43 7.33
N ARG A 63 6.26 -1.69 7.99
CA ARG A 63 7.66 -1.56 7.53
C ARG A 63 8.35 -2.92 7.42
N ALA A 64 8.19 -3.79 8.42
CA ALA A 64 8.78 -5.12 8.41
C ALA A 64 8.27 -6.00 7.25
N ILE A 65 7.00 -5.84 6.86
CA ILE A 65 6.45 -6.49 5.66
C ILE A 65 7.15 -5.92 4.42
N LEU A 66 7.20 -4.58 4.28
CA LEU A 66 7.81 -3.90 3.13
C LEU A 66 9.30 -4.28 2.97
N ASP A 67 10.04 -4.48 4.05
CA ASP A 67 11.45 -4.90 4.01
C ASP A 67 11.67 -6.28 3.35
N THR A 68 10.60 -7.04 3.13
CA THR A 68 10.64 -8.33 2.40
C THR A 68 10.28 -8.20 0.92
N ASP A 69 9.90 -7.00 0.45
CA ASP A 69 9.61 -6.74 -0.96
C ASP A 69 10.90 -6.83 -1.81
N PRO A 70 10.92 -7.60 -2.91
CA PRO A 70 12.04 -7.61 -3.86
C PRO A 70 12.50 -6.22 -4.31
N PHE A 71 11.58 -5.25 -4.48
CA PHE A 71 11.95 -3.87 -4.79
C PHE A 71 12.68 -3.16 -3.65
N MET A 72 12.39 -3.50 -2.39
CA MET A 72 13.13 -2.95 -1.24
C MET A 72 14.49 -3.63 -1.08
N ILE A 73 14.55 -4.95 -1.25
CA ILE A 73 15.79 -5.75 -1.11
C ILE A 73 16.83 -5.37 -2.17
N GLU A 74 16.38 -5.09 -3.40
CA GLU A 74 17.24 -4.82 -4.55
C GLU A 74 17.40 -3.31 -4.82
N ASP A 75 17.14 -2.46 -3.81
CA ASP A 75 17.29 -1.01 -3.85
C ASP A 75 16.56 -0.32 -5.03
N GLN A 76 15.37 -0.82 -5.39
CA GLN A 76 14.53 -0.30 -6.48
C GLN A 76 13.51 0.75 -6.04
N VAL A 77 13.47 1.08 -4.74
CA VAL A 77 12.63 2.13 -4.17
C VAL A 77 13.50 3.31 -3.79
N ALA A 78 13.36 4.44 -4.49
CA ALA A 78 14.12 5.65 -4.17
C ALA A 78 13.48 6.45 -3.02
N ASP A 79 12.14 6.56 -3.02
CA ASP A 79 11.38 7.18 -1.95
C ASP A 79 10.32 6.22 -1.42
N LEU A 80 10.24 6.13 -0.09
CA LEU A 80 9.20 5.40 0.64
C LEU A 80 8.50 6.34 1.62
N SER A 81 7.18 6.42 1.55
CA SER A 81 6.36 6.96 2.63
C SER A 81 5.43 5.88 3.20
N ILE A 82 5.20 5.95 4.51
CA ILE A 82 4.23 5.11 5.22
C ILE A 82 3.39 6.07 6.08
N THR A 83 2.12 6.20 5.75
CA THR A 83 1.18 7.11 6.41
C THR A 83 0.01 6.31 6.95
N GLU A 84 -0.21 6.37 8.27
CA GLU A 84 -1.42 5.81 8.87
C GLU A 84 -2.65 6.56 8.35
N TRP A 85 -3.69 5.81 8.01
CA TRP A 85 -4.92 6.33 7.44
C TRP A 85 -6.13 5.77 8.19
N ASP A 86 -7.02 6.65 8.64
CA ASP A 86 -8.30 6.28 9.27
C ASP A 86 -9.46 6.62 8.31
N PRO A 87 -9.93 5.66 7.50
CA PRO A 87 -10.96 5.89 6.50
C PRO A 87 -12.36 6.02 7.11
N ILE A 88 -12.76 7.26 7.42
CA ILE A 88 -14.05 7.57 8.05
C ILE A 88 -15.25 7.23 7.16
N PHE A 89 -15.12 7.26 5.82
CA PHE A 89 -16.23 6.96 4.91
C PHE A 89 -15.82 5.94 3.85
N GLY A 90 -16.79 5.15 3.39
CA GLY A 90 -16.63 4.18 2.29
C GLY A 90 -16.49 2.75 2.78
N THR A 91 -15.91 1.89 1.95
CA THR A 91 -15.81 0.42 2.16
C THR A 91 -15.17 0.02 3.48
N PHE A 92 -14.35 0.88 4.08
CA PHE A 92 -13.60 0.59 5.31
C PHE A 92 -14.18 1.27 6.56
N HIS A 93 -15.36 1.90 6.48
CA HIS A 93 -15.99 2.63 7.58
C HIS A 93 -16.12 1.79 8.86
N ASP A 94 -16.55 0.53 8.75
CA ASP A 94 -16.71 -0.38 9.90
C ASP A 94 -15.39 -0.65 10.65
N GLN A 95 -14.24 -0.32 10.05
CA GLN A 95 -12.90 -0.50 10.62
C GLN A 95 -12.28 0.82 11.09
N SER A 96 -12.95 1.95 10.88
CA SER A 96 -12.49 3.27 11.28
C SER A 96 -12.60 3.48 12.80
N THR A 97 -11.72 4.31 13.36
CA THR A 97 -11.88 4.78 14.75
C THR A 97 -13.15 5.64 14.92
N GLN A 98 -13.67 6.17 13.80
CA GLN A 98 -14.85 7.01 13.72
C GLN A 98 -16.09 6.24 13.21
N ALA A 99 -16.13 4.91 13.33
CA ALA A 99 -17.26 4.09 12.85
C ALA A 99 -18.62 4.49 13.46
N HIS A 100 -18.64 5.22 14.58
CA HIS A 100 -19.86 5.77 15.17
C HIS A 100 -20.48 6.91 14.34
N VAL A 101 -19.73 7.52 13.42
CA VAL A 101 -20.22 8.57 12.53
C VAL A 101 -21.08 7.88 11.46
N PRO A 102 -22.38 8.21 11.33
CA PRO A 102 -23.23 7.54 10.36
C PRO A 102 -22.78 7.85 8.93
N MET A 103 -22.74 6.82 8.09
CA MET A 103 -22.51 6.98 6.66
C MET A 103 -23.64 7.83 6.05
N PRO A 104 -23.34 8.90 5.30
CA PRO A 104 -24.37 9.66 4.62
C PRO A 104 -25.16 8.73 3.70
N GLN A 105 -26.49 8.83 3.73
CA GLN A 105 -27.34 8.15 2.76
C GLN A 105 -27.14 8.81 1.40
N ILE A 106 -26.13 8.36 0.66
CA ILE A 106 -25.94 8.77 -0.72
C ILE A 106 -27.05 8.07 -1.50
N GLY A 107 -28.08 8.82 -1.90
CA GLY A 107 -29.13 8.31 -2.79
C GLY A 107 -28.46 7.71 -4.02
N ARG A 108 -28.77 6.44 -4.30
CA ARG A 108 -28.29 5.75 -5.50
C ARG A 108 -28.82 6.41 -6.77
#